data_AF-A0A517R7I4-F1
#
_entry.id   AF-A0A517R7I4-F1
#
_cell.length_a   1.000
_cell.length_b   1.000
_cell.length_c   1.000
_cell.angle_alpha   90.00
_cell.angle_beta   90.00
_cell.angle_gamma   90.00
#
_symmetry.space_group_name_H-M   'P 1'
#
loop_
_entity.id
_entity.type
_entity.pdbx_description
1 polymer ?
#
loop_
_entity_poly.entity_id
_entity_poly.type
_entity_poly.pdbx_seq_one_letter_code
_entity_poly.pdbx_strand_id
1 'polypeptide(L)'
;MVSSSSPPRESPEDNLPQSKTSLFAAFGHAIRGVRKLVVGERNARVHAALTVGVIALSALLRISLTQWCLIALACCLVWIAEAANTALERLADAVHPERHPLIGEAKDIAAGGVLIAAGIAIAIGLLVFVPELLDLIAKNESSPA
;
A
#
# COMPACT_ATOMS: atom_id res chain seq x y z
N MET A 1 -56.37 35.50 -16.98
CA MET A 1 -56.45 35.78 -15.53
C MET A 1 -56.91 34.51 -14.85
N VAL A 2 -56.21 33.84 -13.93
CA VAL A 2 -54.85 33.94 -13.38
C VAL A 2 -54.49 32.47 -13.13
N SER A 3 -53.40 32.00 -13.74
CA SER A 3 -52.82 30.68 -13.46
C SER A 3 -52.19 30.76 -12.08
N SER A 4 -52.78 30.08 -11.08
CA SER A 4 -52.22 30.03 -9.73
C SER A 4 -51.17 28.92 -9.65
N SER A 5 -49.94 29.22 -10.07
CA SER A 5 -48.77 28.40 -9.75
C SER A 5 -48.43 28.61 -8.27
N SER A 6 -48.68 27.60 -7.43
CA SER A 6 -48.15 27.58 -6.06
C SER A 6 -46.62 27.69 -6.09
N PRO A 7 -45.99 28.46 -5.18
CA PRO A 7 -44.53 28.51 -5.13
C PRO A 7 -43.97 27.13 -4.76
N PRO A 8 -42.77 26.76 -5.25
CA PRO A 8 -42.11 25.52 -4.88
C PRO A 8 -41.92 25.48 -3.36
N ARG A 9 -42.27 24.36 -2.73
CA ARG A 9 -41.92 24.12 -1.32
C ARG A 9 -40.42 23.84 -1.27
N GLU A 10 -39.64 24.79 -0.75
CA GLU A 10 -38.27 24.50 -0.34
C GLU A 10 -38.32 23.42 0.74
N SER A 11 -37.83 22.23 0.42
CA SER A 11 -37.68 21.13 1.37
C SER A 11 -36.61 21.50 2.40
N PRO A 12 -36.84 21.29 3.72
CA PRO A 12 -35.87 21.58 4.78
C PRO A 12 -34.55 20.77 4.67
N GLU A 13 -34.46 19.84 3.73
CA GLU A 13 -33.35 18.90 3.57
C GLU A 13 -32.07 19.52 2.96
N ASP A 14 -32.14 20.75 2.43
CA ASP A 14 -31.00 21.36 1.73
C ASP A 14 -29.95 22.01 2.66
N ASN A 15 -30.03 21.74 3.96
CA ASN A 15 -29.05 22.19 4.97
C ASN A 15 -28.58 21.05 5.87
N LEU A 16 -28.27 19.88 5.31
CA LEU A 16 -27.43 18.91 6.00
C LEU A 16 -26.04 19.54 6.18
N PRO A 17 -25.55 19.72 7.43
CA PRO A 17 -24.22 20.26 7.65
C PRO A 17 -23.22 19.32 6.98
N GLN A 18 -22.61 19.78 5.88
CA GLN A 18 -21.49 19.10 5.26
C GLN A 18 -20.37 19.07 6.31
N SER A 19 -20.26 17.94 7.01
CA SER A 19 -19.18 17.65 7.93
C SER A 19 -17.89 17.73 7.13
N LYS A 20 -17.25 18.89 7.16
CA LYS A 20 -15.89 19.07 6.70
C LYS A 20 -15.03 18.27 7.67
N THR A 21 -14.89 16.96 7.45
CA THR A 21 -13.88 16.16 8.14
C THR A 21 -12.56 16.91 7.98
N SER A 22 -12.02 17.42 9.08
CA SER A 22 -10.78 18.19 9.01
C SER A 22 -9.69 17.30 8.43
N LEU A 23 -8.75 17.88 7.68
CA LEU A 23 -7.63 17.12 7.13
C LEU A 23 -6.92 16.32 8.23
N PHE A 24 -6.77 16.90 9.44
CA PHE A 24 -6.24 16.22 10.61
C PHE A 24 -7.02 14.97 11.01
N ALA A 25 -8.35 14.98 10.93
CA ALA A 25 -9.16 13.79 11.16
C ALA A 25 -8.90 12.72 10.09
N ALA A 26 -8.83 13.09 8.81
CA ALA A 26 -8.53 12.16 7.72
C ALA A 26 -7.13 11.51 7.87
N PHE A 27 -6.11 12.29 8.23
CA PHE A 27 -4.77 11.77 8.55
C PHE A 27 -4.80 10.82 9.75
N GLY A 28 -5.54 11.16 10.81
CA GLY A 28 -5.72 10.30 11.97
C GLY A 28 -6.37 8.95 11.63
N HIS A 29 -7.34 8.94 10.70
CA HIS A 29 -7.94 7.71 10.19
C HIS A 29 -6.95 6.88 9.36
N ALA A 30 -6.19 7.51 8.46
CA ALA A 30 -5.19 6.83 7.63
C ALA A 30 -4.08 6.18 8.47
N ILE A 31 -3.51 6.89 9.46
CA ILE A 31 -2.49 6.35 10.37
C ILE A 31 -3.03 5.15 11.15
N ARG A 32 -4.27 5.23 11.61
CA ARG A 32 -4.93 4.11 12.30
C ARG A 32 -5.11 2.90 11.38
N GLY A 33 -5.41 3.14 10.11
CA GLY A 33 -5.48 2.12 9.07
C GLY A 33 -4.14 1.41 8.86
N VAL A 34 -3.06 2.18 8.67
CA VAL A 34 -1.70 1.63 8.53
C VAL A 34 -1.29 0.81 9.75
N ARG A 35 -1.54 1.31 10.96
CA ARG A 35 -1.24 0.55 12.18
C ARG A 35 -2.03 -0.76 12.25
N LYS A 36 -3.32 -0.75 11.89
CA LYS A 36 -4.14 -1.97 11.87
C LYS A 36 -3.61 -3.00 10.88
N LEU A 37 -3.18 -2.56 9.69
CA LEU A 37 -2.56 -3.41 8.68
C LEU A 37 -1.30 -4.07 9.23
N VAL A 38 -0.34 -3.28 9.71
CA VAL A 38 0.97 -3.77 10.15
C VAL A 38 0.87 -4.64 11.42
N VAL A 39 -0.04 -4.35 12.34
CA VAL A 39 -0.18 -5.15 13.57
C VAL A 39 -1.03 -6.40 13.35
N GLY A 40 -2.08 -6.29 12.53
CA GLY A 40 -3.06 -7.35 12.31
C GLY A 40 -2.56 -8.46 11.41
N GLU A 41 -1.84 -8.12 10.34
CA GLU A 41 -1.49 -9.09 9.29
C GLU A 41 -0.04 -9.58 9.41
N ARG A 42 0.14 -10.90 9.31
CA ARG A 42 1.48 -11.51 9.33
C ARG A 42 2.30 -11.10 8.10
N ASN A 43 1.66 -11.09 6.92
CA ASN A 43 2.32 -10.73 5.67
C ASN A 43 2.79 -9.26 5.69
N ALA A 44 1.93 -8.33 6.13
CA ALA A 44 2.30 -6.94 6.35
C ALA A 44 3.52 -6.74 7.26
N ARG A 45 3.68 -7.54 8.33
CA ARG A 45 4.88 -7.49 9.19
C ARG A 45 6.14 -7.95 8.47
N VAL A 46 6.03 -8.99 7.65
CA VAL A 46 7.14 -9.47 6.81
C VAL A 46 7.52 -8.39 5.80
N HIS A 47 6.55 -7.81 5.10
CA HIS A 47 6.79 -6.70 4.17
C HIS A 47 7.42 -5.48 4.86
N ALA A 48 7.03 -5.15 6.09
CA ALA A 48 7.68 -4.10 6.89
C ALA A 48 9.15 -4.42 7.19
N ALA A 49 9.45 -5.61 7.70
CA ALA A 49 10.82 -6.01 7.98
C ALA A 49 11.70 -5.99 6.72
N LEU A 50 11.18 -6.49 5.59
CA LEU A 50 11.87 -6.45 4.30
C LEU A 50 12.08 -5.01 3.81
N THR A 51 11.07 -4.15 3.93
CA THR A 51 11.18 -2.73 3.56
C THR A 51 12.30 -2.04 4.36
N VAL A 52 12.36 -2.27 5.67
CA VAL A 52 13.43 -1.72 6.53
C VAL A 52 14.80 -2.25 6.08
N GLY A 53 14.91 -3.56 5.80
CA GLY A 53 16.15 -4.17 5.33
C GLY A 53 16.62 -3.59 3.99
N VAL A 54 15.71 -3.41 3.04
CA VAL A 54 15.98 -2.83 1.71
C VAL A 54 16.42 -1.36 1.83
N ILE A 55 15.79 -0.57 2.69
CA ILE A 55 16.18 0.83 2.95
C ILE A 55 17.58 0.89 3.59
N ALA A 56 17.85 0.03 4.59
CA ALA A 56 19.15 -0.04 5.23
C ALA A 56 20.25 -0.43 4.23
N LEU A 57 20.01 -1.46 3.41
CA LEU A 57 20.94 -1.89 2.37
C LEU A 57 21.19 -0.79 1.33
N SER A 58 20.14 -0.09 0.90
CA SER A 58 20.23 1.06 -0.02
C SER A 58 21.14 2.16 0.52
N ALA A 59 21.01 2.46 1.82
CA ALA A 59 21.84 3.46 2.48
C ALA A 59 23.30 2.99 2.63
N LEU A 60 23.52 1.71 2.96
CA LEU A 60 24.87 1.13 3.09
C LEU A 60 25.62 1.11 1.75
N LEU A 61 24.93 0.76 0.65
CA LEU A 61 25.51 0.73 -0.69
C LEU A 61 25.62 2.12 -1.35
N ARG A 62 25.08 3.17 -0.72
CA ARG A 62 25.11 4.56 -1.22
C ARG A 62 24.61 4.68 -2.66
N ILE A 63 23.50 4.00 -2.95
CA ILE A 63 22.89 4.00 -4.28
C ILE A 63 22.50 5.42 -4.72
N SER A 64 22.46 5.64 -6.03
CA SER A 64 22.05 6.89 -6.66
C SER A 64 20.60 7.28 -6.34
N LEU A 65 20.27 8.56 -6.53
CA LEU A 65 18.91 9.07 -6.33
C LEU A 65 17.88 8.34 -7.20
N THR A 66 18.23 8.00 -8.44
CA THR A 66 17.34 7.25 -9.33
C THR A 66 17.06 5.85 -8.80
N GLN A 67 18.08 5.14 -8.29
CA GLN A 67 17.90 3.83 -7.67
C GLN A 67 17.04 3.94 -6.40
N TRP A 68 17.18 5.00 -5.59
CA TRP A 68 16.28 5.28 -4.48
C TRP A 68 14.82 5.46 -4.91
N CYS A 69 14.56 6.19 -6.00
CA CYS A 69 13.22 6.33 -6.54
C CYS A 69 12.62 4.97 -6.96
N LEU A 70 13.41 4.11 -7.61
CA LEU A 70 12.97 2.77 -8.01
C LEU A 70 12.63 1.90 -6.80
N ILE A 71 13.50 1.88 -5.78
CA ILE A 71 13.26 1.14 -4.53
C ILE A 71 12.02 1.67 -3.80
N ALA A 72 11.86 2.99 -3.72
CA ALA A 72 10.69 3.60 -3.08
C ALA A 72 9.39 3.22 -3.79
N LEU A 73 9.37 3.26 -5.13
CA LEU A 73 8.21 2.85 -5.93
C LEU A 73 7.90 1.36 -5.77
N ALA A 74 8.93 0.50 -5.76
CA ALA A 74 8.78 -0.94 -5.54
C ALA A 74 8.15 -1.24 -4.17
N CYS A 75 8.68 -0.65 -3.10
CA CYS A 75 8.12 -0.80 -1.75
C CYS A 75 6.69 -0.25 -1.69
N CYS A 76 6.43 0.91 -2.29
CA CYS A 76 5.11 1.51 -2.33
C CYS A 76 4.07 0.58 -3.00
N LEU A 77 4.42 -0.02 -4.13
CA LEU A 77 3.56 -0.96 -4.84
C LEU A 77 3.20 -2.18 -3.98
N VAL A 78 4.18 -2.77 -3.28
CA VAL A 78 3.94 -3.88 -2.34
C VAL A 78 2.99 -3.48 -1.23
N TRP A 79 3.17 -2.29 -0.65
CA TRP A 79 2.30 -1.80 0.42
C TRP A 79 0.87 -1.51 -0.04
N ILE A 80 0.71 -0.97 -1.26
CA ILE A 80 -0.61 -0.76 -1.86
C ILE A 80 -1.31 -2.10 -2.09
N ALA A 81 -0.60 -3.08 -2.65
CA ALA A 81 -1.16 -4.41 -2.89
C ALA A 81 -1.57 -5.11 -1.58
N GLU A 82 -0.70 -5.09 -0.56
CA GLU A 82 -0.98 -5.69 0.75
C GLU A 82 -2.15 -5.01 1.46
N ALA A 83 -2.24 -3.67 1.39
CA ALA A 83 -3.35 -2.92 1.96
C ALA A 83 -4.68 -3.22 1.23
N ALA A 84 -4.65 -3.32 -0.10
CA ALA A 84 -5.81 -3.69 -0.90
C ALA A 84 -6.25 -5.13 -0.61
N ASN A 85 -5.32 -6.08 -0.52
CA ASN A 85 -5.61 -7.47 -0.14
C ASN A 85 -6.30 -7.53 1.22
N THR A 86 -5.71 -6.88 2.23
CA THR A 86 -6.26 -6.87 3.58
C THR A 86 -7.63 -6.21 3.63
N ALA A 87 -7.83 -5.09 2.93
CA ALA A 87 -9.12 -4.41 2.87
C ALA A 87 -10.20 -5.31 2.23
N LEU A 88 -9.87 -6.00 1.14
CA LEU A 88 -10.75 -6.95 0.47
C LEU A 88 -11.07 -8.15 1.35
N GLU A 89 -10.08 -8.71 2.06
CA GLU A 89 -10.30 -9.79 3.02
C GLU A 89 -11.28 -9.37 4.13
N ARG A 90 -11.08 -8.19 4.74
CA ARG A 90 -11.97 -7.69 5.80
C ARG A 90 -13.37 -7.39 5.29
N LEU A 91 -13.50 -6.85 4.07
CA LEU A 91 -14.80 -6.62 3.44
C LEU A 91 -15.51 -7.95 3.16
N ALA A 92 -14.80 -8.91 2.59
CA ALA A 92 -15.32 -10.24 2.30
C ALA A 92 -15.83 -10.95 3.57
N ASP A 93 -15.05 -10.91 4.65
CA ASP A 93 -15.41 -11.50 5.94
C ASP A 93 -16.64 -10.81 6.57
N ALA A 94 -16.82 -9.51 6.32
CA ALA A 94 -17.96 -8.76 6.82
C ALA A 94 -19.25 -9.05 6.03
N VAL A 95 -19.16 -9.26 4.72
CA VAL A 95 -20.33 -9.47 3.84
C VAL A 95 -20.77 -10.94 3.79
N HIS A 96 -19.83 -11.89 3.84
CA HIS A 96 -20.12 -13.32 3.84
C HIS A 96 -19.33 -14.02 4.97
N PRO A 97 -19.91 -14.10 6.18
CA PRO A 97 -19.30 -14.80 7.31
C PRO A 97 -19.12 -16.30 7.05
N GLU A 98 -20.00 -16.89 6.23
CA GLU A 98 -19.87 -18.26 5.74
C GLU A 98 -19.10 -18.29 4.41
N ARG A 99 -18.20 -19.27 4.26
CA ARG A 99 -17.33 -19.38 3.07
C ARG A 99 -18.15 -19.57 1.79
N HIS A 100 -18.22 -18.51 0.97
CA HIS A 100 -18.78 -18.56 -0.38
C HIS A 100 -17.67 -18.83 -1.42
N PRO A 101 -17.84 -19.75 -2.39
CA PRO A 101 -16.81 -20.11 -3.38
C PRO A 101 -16.21 -18.89 -4.12
N LEU A 102 -17.06 -18.00 -4.64
CA LEU A 102 -16.60 -16.78 -5.34
C LEU A 102 -15.82 -15.81 -4.45
N ILE A 103 -16.09 -15.79 -3.14
CA ILE A 103 -15.30 -14.99 -2.19
C ILE A 103 -13.92 -15.60 -1.99
N GLY A 104 -13.82 -16.94 -2.00
CA GLY A 104 -12.54 -17.64 -2.04
C GLY A 104 -11.71 -17.22 -3.25
N GLU A 105 -12.29 -17.30 -4.45
CA GLU A 105 -11.62 -16.89 -5.69
C GLU A 105 -11.16 -15.42 -5.65
N ALA A 106 -12.00 -14.51 -5.15
CA ALA A 106 -11.63 -13.10 -5.02
C ALA A 106 -10.44 -12.88 -4.07
N LYS A 107 -10.39 -13.62 -2.95
CA LYS A 107 -9.26 -13.59 -2.01
C LYS A 107 -7.98 -14.15 -2.64
N ASP A 108 -8.09 -15.25 -3.38
CA ASP A 108 -6.94 -15.85 -4.07
C ASP A 108 -6.36 -14.89 -5.13
N ILE A 109 -7.22 -14.19 -5.87
CA ILE A 109 -6.80 -13.15 -6.84
C ILE A 109 -6.11 -11.99 -6.12
N ALA A 110 -6.65 -11.53 -4.99
CA ALA A 110 -6.06 -10.43 -4.21
C ALA A 110 -4.66 -10.81 -3.68
N ALA A 111 -4.51 -12.02 -3.14
CA ALA A 111 -3.22 -12.56 -2.72
C ALA A 111 -2.25 -12.71 -3.90
N GLY A 112 -2.74 -13.12 -5.07
CA GLY A 112 -1.98 -13.14 -6.32
C GLY A 112 -1.44 -11.76 -6.72
N GLY A 113 -2.22 -10.71 -6.50
CA GLY A 113 -1.78 -9.32 -6.69
C GLY A 113 -0.58 -8.93 -5.80
N VAL A 114 -0.61 -9.34 -4.52
CA VAL A 114 0.52 -9.14 -3.59
C VAL A 114 1.76 -9.90 -4.08
N LEU A 115 1.59 -11.13 -4.55
CA LEU A 115 2.68 -11.95 -5.09
C LEU A 115 3.34 -11.30 -6.31
N ILE A 116 2.55 -10.77 -7.25
CA ILE A 116 3.05 -10.07 -8.43
C ILE A 116 3.84 -8.81 -8.01
N ALA A 117 3.28 -8.00 -7.09
CA ALA A 117 3.95 -6.82 -6.58
C ALA A 117 5.30 -7.16 -5.91
N ALA A 118 5.32 -8.21 -5.10
CA ALA A 118 6.53 -8.71 -4.45
C ALA A 118 7.57 -9.20 -5.47
N GLY A 119 7.14 -9.93 -6.52
CA GLY A 119 8.02 -10.38 -7.60
C GLY A 119 8.67 -9.21 -8.36
N ILE A 120 7.91 -8.16 -8.68
CA ILE A 120 8.43 -6.94 -9.30
C ILE A 120 9.43 -6.24 -8.35
N ALA A 121 9.12 -6.15 -7.06
CA ALA A 121 10.02 -5.55 -6.08
C ALA A 121 11.35 -6.31 -5.96
N ILE A 122 11.32 -7.64 -6.01
CA ILE A 122 12.52 -8.49 -6.06
C ILE A 122 13.32 -8.20 -7.33
N ALA A 123 12.67 -8.14 -8.50
CA ALA A 123 13.35 -7.87 -9.76
C ALA A 123 14.05 -6.49 -9.74
N ILE A 124 13.38 -5.44 -9.26
CA ILE A 124 13.97 -4.11 -9.08
C ILE A 124 15.13 -4.16 -8.08
N GLY A 125 14.94 -4.83 -6.94
CA GLY A 125 16.00 -4.99 -5.94
C GLY A 125 17.25 -5.67 -6.49
N LEU A 126 17.10 -6.70 -7.32
CA LEU A 126 18.22 -7.36 -7.99
C LEU A 126 18.92 -6.42 -8.97
N LEU A 127 18.17 -5.70 -9.81
CA LEU A 127 18.73 -4.76 -10.78
C LEU A 127 19.49 -3.60 -10.10
N VAL A 128 19.04 -3.19 -8.90
CA VAL A 128 19.68 -2.11 -8.14
C VAL A 128 20.89 -2.61 -7.34
N PHE A 129 20.75 -3.71 -6.59
CA PHE A 129 21.75 -4.12 -5.60
C PHE A 129 22.83 -5.05 -6.14
N VAL A 130 22.55 -5.88 -7.16
CA VAL A 130 23.54 -6.83 -7.69
C VAL A 130 24.78 -6.11 -8.25
N PRO A 131 24.65 -5.07 -9.11
CA PRO A 131 25.83 -4.38 -9.63
C PRO A 131 26.67 -3.74 -8.52
N GLU A 132 26.03 -3.04 -7.58
CA GLU A 132 26.69 -2.36 -6.47
C GLU A 132 27.44 -3.35 -5.55
N LEU A 133 26.86 -4.53 -5.34
CA LEU A 133 27.48 -5.58 -4.54
C LEU A 133 28.70 -6.20 -5.24
N LEU A 134 28.61 -6.44 -6.55
CA LEU A 134 29.73 -6.95 -7.34
C LEU A 134 30.89 -5.95 -7.36
N ASP A 135 30.60 -4.66 -7.54
CA ASP A 135 31.60 -3.60 -7.51
C ASP A 135 32.27 -3.48 -6.12
N LEU A 136 31.51 -3.67 -5.05
CA LEU A 136 32.04 -3.67 -3.68
C LEU A 136 32.99 -4.85 -3.45
N ILE A 137 32.63 -6.05 -3.92
CA ILE A 137 33.46 -7.26 -3.81
C ILE A 137 34.74 -7.09 -4.63
N ALA A 138 34.65 -6.63 -5.88
CA ALA A 138 35.80 -6.44 -6.76
C ALA A 138 36.82 -5.44 -6.18
N LYS A 139 36.35 -4.35 -5.56
CA LYS A 139 37.23 -3.39 -4.86
C LYS A 139 37.98 -4.03 -3.70
N ASN A 140 37.32 -4.90 -2.95
CA ASN A 140 37.89 -5.57 -1.79
C ASN A 140 39.01 -6.57 -2.18
N GLU A 141 38.89 -7.21 -3.34
CA GLU A 141 39.93 -8.11 -3.88
C GLU A 141 41.15 -7.35 -4.43
N SER A 142 40.96 -6.13 -4.93
CA SER A 142 42.04 -5.31 -5.52
C SER A 142 42.94 -4.58 -4.52
N SER A 143 42.60 -4.60 -3.23
CA SER A 143 43.41 -4.04 -2.14
C SER A 143 43.83 -5.16 -1.17
N PRO A 144 44.79 -6.02 -1.52
CA PRO A 144 45.35 -6.96 -0.56
C PRO A 144 46.07 -6.16 0.53
N ALA A 145 45.58 -6.29 1.76
CA ALA A 145 46.23 -5.80 2.97
C ALA A 145 47.61 -6.44 3.19
#